data_AF-A0A1R0W9S2-F1
#
_entry.id   AF-A0A1R0W9S2-F1
#
_cell.length_a   1.000
_cell.length_b   1.000
_cell.length_c   1.000
_cell.angle_alpha   90.00
_cell.angle_beta   90.00
_cell.angle_gamma   90.00
#
_symmetry.space_group_name_H-M   'P 1'
#
loop_
_entity.id
_entity.type
_entity.pdbx_description
1 polymer ?
#
loop_
_entity_poly.entity_id
_entity_poly.type
_entity_poly.pdbx_seq_one_letter_code
_entity_poly.pdbx_strand_id
1 'polypeptide(L)'
;MRVYLAETGTIDTVTLEQYVTGVLAAEMPSDFGLEALKAQAIAARTYIVKRLAAGDASGVPVSGADVTDTVDHQVYHPFGGLKDKWAELGKQEEWAKLEQAVRESKDSIMTYKGQPITASFFSTSNGYTENSEEVWQEAVPYLRSVASPWDAKIAPGFQESVTMTRVEFMNKLNVIPDPVPVSTNNAGVKPFIEVISKTEGNRIKEIRVGSKIFSGQDIRELLGLRSSEFKWSTKGNEITITTIGYGHGVGMSQWGANGMAMEGYTATEILKHYYTGISFGRASELLYKEKS
;
A
#
# COMPACT_ATOMS: atom_id res chain seq x y z
N MET A 1 -8.88 7.63 -20.83
CA MET A 1 -9.49 6.91 -19.69
C MET A 1 -10.29 7.89 -18.87
N ARG A 2 -11.23 7.39 -18.08
CA ARG A 2 -12.24 8.17 -17.34
C ARG A 2 -12.11 7.87 -15.85
N VAL A 3 -11.81 8.87 -15.04
CA VAL A 3 -11.60 8.74 -13.60
C VAL A 3 -12.78 9.38 -12.88
N TYR A 4 -13.45 8.65 -12.01
CA TYR A 4 -14.45 9.21 -11.11
C TYR A 4 -13.77 9.89 -9.93
N LEU A 5 -14.09 11.17 -9.71
CA LEU A 5 -13.59 11.97 -8.59
C LEU A 5 -14.60 11.91 -7.44
N ALA A 6 -14.26 11.21 -6.35
CA ALA A 6 -15.19 10.94 -5.27
C ALA A 6 -15.63 12.21 -4.52
N GLU A 7 -14.75 13.20 -4.41
CA GLU A 7 -15.05 14.46 -3.71
C GLU A 7 -16.09 15.31 -4.47
N THR A 8 -15.96 15.41 -5.80
CA THR A 8 -16.82 16.27 -6.62
C THR A 8 -17.97 15.51 -7.28
N GLY A 9 -17.90 14.19 -7.32
CA GLY A 9 -18.85 13.32 -8.03
C GLY A 9 -18.75 13.41 -9.55
N THR A 10 -17.69 14.01 -10.10
CA THR A 10 -17.51 14.23 -11.54
C THR A 10 -16.61 13.17 -12.19
N ILE A 11 -16.66 13.07 -13.53
CA ILE A 11 -15.75 12.20 -14.30
C ILE A 11 -14.72 13.06 -15.01
N ASP A 12 -13.45 12.86 -14.68
CA ASP A 12 -12.29 13.45 -15.35
C ASP A 12 -11.83 12.56 -16.52
N THR A 13 -11.58 13.15 -17.69
CA THR A 13 -11.12 12.40 -18.88
C THR A 13 -9.69 12.76 -19.21
N VAL A 14 -8.80 11.79 -19.01
CA VAL A 14 -7.35 11.98 -19.13
C VAL A 14 -6.70 10.94 -20.02
N THR A 15 -5.52 11.29 -20.55
CA THR A 15 -4.62 10.30 -21.16
C THR A 15 -4.04 9.38 -20.09
N LEU A 16 -3.54 8.20 -20.50
CA LEU A 16 -2.89 7.26 -19.60
C LEU A 16 -1.73 7.91 -18.83
N GLU A 17 -0.90 8.69 -19.50
CA GLU A 17 0.26 9.33 -18.87
C GLU A 17 -0.15 10.47 -17.93
N GLN A 18 -1.22 11.22 -18.23
CA GLN A 18 -1.77 12.21 -17.29
C GLN A 18 -2.31 11.56 -16.02
N TYR A 19 -2.97 10.41 -16.15
CA TYR A 19 -3.41 9.63 -14.99
C TYR A 19 -2.22 9.18 -14.14
N VAL A 20 -1.20 8.58 -14.77
CA VAL A 20 0.01 8.13 -14.07
C VAL A 20 0.71 9.28 -13.36
N THR A 21 0.81 10.46 -13.99
CA THR A 21 1.35 11.67 -13.33
C THR A 21 0.52 12.07 -12.10
N GLY A 22 -0.81 12.07 -12.21
CA GLY A 22 -1.71 12.39 -11.10
C GLY A 22 -1.61 11.39 -9.93
N VAL A 23 -1.40 10.10 -10.22
CA VAL A 23 -1.14 9.07 -9.21
C VAL A 23 0.21 9.31 -8.54
N LEU A 24 1.28 9.56 -9.29
CA LEU A 24 2.61 9.82 -8.72
C LEU A 24 2.61 11.03 -7.79
N ALA A 25 1.92 12.10 -8.19
CA ALA A 25 1.85 13.32 -7.40
C ALA A 25 1.06 13.15 -6.10
N ALA A 26 0.16 12.16 -6.03
CA ALA A 26 -0.64 11.85 -4.86
C ALA A 26 0.03 10.83 -3.92
N GLU A 27 0.76 9.86 -4.49
CA GLU A 27 1.25 8.68 -3.77
C GLU A 27 2.70 8.80 -3.29
N MET A 28 3.55 9.60 -3.96
CA MET A 28 4.99 9.62 -3.69
C MET A 28 5.46 10.97 -3.15
N PRO A 29 6.26 10.99 -2.08
CA PRO A 29 6.94 12.21 -1.66
C PRO A 29 7.80 12.80 -2.78
N SER A 30 7.74 14.12 -2.91
CA SER A 30 8.32 14.85 -4.05
C SER A 30 9.87 14.77 -4.10
N ASP A 31 10.50 14.43 -2.98
CA ASP A 31 11.95 14.30 -2.82
C ASP A 31 12.50 12.91 -3.20
N PHE A 32 11.65 11.92 -3.47
CA PHE A 32 12.10 10.56 -3.83
C PHE A 32 13.01 10.51 -5.06
N GLY A 33 13.91 9.54 -5.08
CA GLY A 33 14.85 9.31 -6.18
C GLY A 33 14.14 9.01 -7.51
N LEU A 34 14.78 9.40 -8.62
CA LEU A 34 14.20 9.26 -9.96
C LEU A 34 13.82 7.81 -10.30
N GLU A 35 14.66 6.83 -9.92
CA GLU A 35 14.39 5.41 -10.20
C GLU A 35 13.21 4.85 -9.37
N ALA A 36 12.98 5.36 -8.15
CA ALA A 36 11.80 5.02 -7.37
C ALA A 36 10.52 5.60 -7.97
N LEU A 37 10.57 6.85 -8.45
CA LEU A 37 9.46 7.47 -9.17
C LEU A 37 9.14 6.73 -10.47
N LYS A 38 10.16 6.29 -11.23
CA LYS A 38 9.98 5.44 -12.42
C LYS A 38 9.34 4.10 -12.06
N ALA A 39 9.79 3.45 -10.99
CA ALA A 39 9.20 2.20 -10.52
C ALA A 39 7.71 2.38 -10.17
N GLN A 40 7.35 3.45 -9.45
CA GLN A 40 5.96 3.78 -9.17
C GLN A 40 5.16 4.06 -10.45
N ALA A 41 5.72 4.77 -11.43
CA ALA A 41 5.03 5.05 -12.69
C ALA A 41 4.71 3.77 -13.45
N ILE A 42 5.64 2.81 -13.50
CA ILE A 42 5.41 1.51 -14.13
C ILE A 42 4.36 0.71 -13.35
N ALA A 43 4.39 0.72 -12.01
CA ALA A 43 3.39 0.04 -11.18
C ALA A 43 1.98 0.62 -11.38
N ALA A 44 1.83 1.94 -11.30
CA ALA A 44 0.56 2.62 -11.53
C ALA A 44 0.03 2.37 -12.96
N ARG A 45 0.91 2.47 -13.97
CA ARG A 45 0.53 2.17 -15.36
C ARG A 45 0.08 0.72 -15.53
N THR A 46 0.78 -0.23 -14.89
CA THR A 46 0.42 -1.66 -14.96
C THR A 46 -0.96 -1.91 -14.35
N TYR A 47 -1.24 -1.31 -13.20
CA TYR A 47 -2.54 -1.42 -12.53
C TYR A 47 -3.68 -0.98 -13.46
N ILE A 48 -3.59 0.23 -14.01
CA ILE A 48 -4.67 0.75 -14.85
C ILE A 48 -4.77 0.03 -16.19
N VAL A 49 -3.65 -0.35 -16.81
CA VAL A 49 -3.65 -1.11 -18.07
C VAL A 49 -4.32 -2.46 -17.90
N LYS A 50 -4.06 -3.16 -16.78
CA LYS A 50 -4.73 -4.42 -16.46
C LYS A 50 -6.25 -4.26 -16.45
N ARG A 51 -6.75 -3.23 -15.76
CA ARG A 51 -8.19 -2.97 -15.65
C ARG A 51 -8.82 -2.63 -16.99
N LEU A 52 -8.19 -1.72 -17.73
CA LEU A 52 -8.68 -1.30 -19.05
C LEU A 52 -8.69 -2.47 -20.04
N ALA A 53 -7.65 -3.31 -20.06
CA ALA A 53 -7.60 -4.49 -20.93
C ALA A 53 -8.64 -5.55 -20.57
N ALA A 54 -9.03 -5.65 -19.31
CA ALA A 54 -10.07 -6.56 -18.84
C ALA A 54 -11.50 -5.98 -18.94
N GLY A 55 -11.65 -4.69 -19.26
CA GLY A 55 -12.94 -3.99 -19.14
C GLY A 55 -13.47 -3.93 -17.70
N ASP A 56 -12.58 -3.99 -16.71
CA ASP A 56 -12.93 -4.07 -15.30
C ASP A 56 -13.28 -2.70 -14.70
N ALA A 57 -14.57 -2.49 -14.46
CA ALA A 57 -15.13 -1.33 -13.78
C ALA A 57 -15.67 -1.66 -12.37
N SER A 58 -15.23 -2.78 -11.77
CA SER A 58 -15.59 -3.15 -10.38
C SER A 58 -15.21 -2.04 -9.41
N GLY A 59 -16.03 -1.80 -8.38
CA GLY A 59 -15.76 -0.75 -7.37
C GLY A 59 -16.03 0.69 -7.85
N VAL A 60 -16.40 0.91 -9.11
CA VAL A 60 -16.79 2.24 -9.60
C VAL A 60 -18.28 2.50 -9.29
N PRO A 61 -18.64 3.62 -8.60
CA PRO A 61 -20.01 3.86 -8.17
C PRO A 61 -20.94 4.37 -9.29
N VAL A 62 -20.38 4.76 -10.45
CA VAL A 62 -21.12 5.36 -11.57
C VAL A 62 -20.83 4.66 -12.90
N SER A 63 -21.81 4.63 -13.79
CA SER A 63 -21.61 4.17 -15.17
C SER A 63 -20.75 5.18 -15.95
N GLY A 64 -19.77 4.68 -16.71
CA GLY A 64 -18.97 5.51 -17.61
C GLY A 64 -17.65 6.03 -17.03
N ALA A 65 -17.23 5.56 -15.86
CA ALA A 65 -15.86 5.71 -15.36
C ALA A 65 -15.15 4.34 -15.35
N ASP A 66 -13.82 4.37 -15.46
CA ASP A 66 -12.97 3.18 -15.52
C ASP A 66 -12.35 2.86 -14.13
N VAL A 67 -12.09 3.89 -13.32
CA VAL A 67 -11.53 3.82 -11.94
C VAL A 67 -12.02 4.99 -11.08
N THR A 68 -11.75 4.93 -9.77
CA THR A 68 -11.94 6.02 -8.79
C THR A 68 -10.59 6.59 -8.35
N ASP A 69 -10.61 7.74 -7.68
CA ASP A 69 -9.46 8.42 -7.06
C ASP A 69 -9.22 8.02 -5.58
N THR A 70 -9.86 6.95 -5.12
CA THR A 70 -9.77 6.43 -3.75
C THR A 70 -8.78 5.29 -3.61
N VAL A 71 -8.46 4.93 -2.37
CA VAL A 71 -7.62 3.76 -2.02
C VAL A 71 -8.19 2.42 -2.52
N ASP A 72 -9.47 2.37 -2.88
CA ASP A 72 -10.07 1.18 -3.51
C ASP A 72 -9.43 0.86 -4.87
N HIS A 73 -8.86 1.89 -5.51
CA HIS A 73 -8.12 1.76 -6.75
C HIS A 73 -6.69 2.30 -6.62
N GLN A 74 -6.51 3.62 -6.73
CA GLN A 74 -5.26 4.34 -6.50
C GLN A 74 -5.60 5.79 -6.13
N VAL A 75 -4.86 6.39 -5.18
CA VAL A 75 -5.05 7.82 -4.92
C VAL A 75 -4.62 8.60 -6.16
N TYR A 76 -5.48 9.50 -6.61
CA TYR A 76 -5.26 10.29 -7.83
C TYR A 76 -5.54 11.77 -7.55
N HIS A 77 -4.58 12.63 -7.87
CA HIS A 77 -4.85 14.06 -7.97
C HIS A 77 -5.24 14.44 -9.39
N PRO A 78 -6.41 15.10 -9.60
CA PRO A 78 -6.82 15.60 -10.91
C PRO A 78 -5.70 16.36 -11.60
N PHE A 79 -5.38 15.97 -12.83
CA PHE A 79 -4.25 16.54 -13.56
C PHE A 79 -4.45 18.04 -13.86
N GLY A 80 -5.70 18.48 -14.07
CA GLY A 80 -6.04 19.87 -14.31
C GLY A 80 -5.61 20.79 -13.15
N GLY A 81 -4.72 21.74 -13.44
CA GLY A 81 -4.18 22.69 -12.46
C GLY A 81 -3.14 22.12 -11.50
N LEU A 82 -2.76 20.84 -11.63
CA LEU A 82 -1.78 20.21 -10.73
C LEU A 82 -0.39 20.84 -10.85
N LYS A 83 0.03 21.14 -12.08
CA LYS A 83 1.30 21.84 -12.36
C LYS A 83 1.33 23.22 -11.73
N ASP A 84 0.24 23.97 -11.81
CA ASP A 84 0.14 25.32 -11.27
C ASP A 84 0.19 25.29 -9.74
N LYS A 85 -0.55 24.37 -9.10
CA LYS A 85 -0.48 24.14 -7.64
C LYS A 85 0.93 23.83 -7.17
N TRP A 86 1.67 22.98 -7.89
CA TRP A 86 3.06 22.67 -7.53
C TRP A 86 3.99 23.87 -7.72
N ALA A 87 3.77 24.67 -8.76
CA ALA A 87 4.52 25.90 -8.96
C ALA A 87 4.26 26.93 -7.86
N GLU A 88 3.01 27.06 -7.40
CA GLU A 88 2.62 27.92 -6.26
C GLU A 88 3.28 27.47 -4.94
N LEU A 89 3.51 26.16 -4.78
CA LEU A 89 4.23 25.58 -3.64
C LEU A 89 5.76 25.67 -3.78
N GLY A 90 6.28 26.25 -4.86
CA GLY A 90 7.73 26.33 -5.10
C GLY A 90 8.39 24.99 -5.45
N LYS A 91 7.61 24.01 -5.94
CA LYS A 91 8.06 22.63 -6.24
C LYS A 91 8.31 22.36 -7.72
N GLN A 92 8.84 23.35 -8.45
CA GLN A 92 9.01 23.25 -9.90
C GLN A 92 10.03 22.15 -10.29
N GLU A 93 11.10 21.99 -9.50
CA GLU A 93 12.13 20.99 -9.77
C GLU A 93 11.61 19.57 -9.54
N GLU A 94 10.87 19.36 -8.46
CA GLU A 94 10.25 18.07 -8.16
C GLU A 94 9.17 17.72 -9.18
N TRP A 95 8.40 18.71 -9.64
CA TRP A 95 7.47 18.51 -10.75
C TRP A 95 8.19 18.07 -12.03
N ALA A 96 9.31 18.73 -12.38
CA ALA A 96 10.11 18.35 -13.55
C ALA A 96 10.69 16.92 -13.42
N LYS A 97 11.12 16.53 -12.21
CA LYS A 97 11.59 15.17 -11.91
C LYS A 97 10.47 14.14 -12.06
N LEU A 98 9.26 14.47 -11.62
CA LEU A 98 8.08 13.63 -11.78
C LEU A 98 7.72 13.46 -13.26
N GLU A 99 7.65 14.55 -14.03
CA GLU A 99 7.44 14.50 -15.48
C GLU A 99 8.54 13.69 -16.20
N GLN A 100 9.79 13.80 -15.75
CA GLN A 100 10.90 13.01 -16.25
C GLN A 100 10.69 11.51 -15.97
N ALA A 101 10.30 11.13 -14.75
CA ALA A 101 10.04 9.74 -14.40
C ALA A 101 8.93 9.12 -15.25
N VAL A 102 7.82 9.84 -15.46
CA VAL A 102 6.71 9.39 -16.30
C VAL A 102 7.15 9.25 -17.76
N ARG A 103 7.87 10.26 -18.29
CA ARG A 103 8.36 10.24 -19.68
C ARG A 103 9.35 9.11 -19.94
N GLU A 104 10.31 8.89 -19.05
CA GLU A 104 11.36 7.89 -19.22
C GLU A 104 10.86 6.45 -18.98
N SER A 105 9.76 6.29 -18.24
CA SER A 105 9.09 5.00 -18.04
C SER A 105 7.90 4.77 -18.97
N LYS A 106 7.68 5.67 -19.93
CA LYS A 106 6.51 5.66 -20.80
C LYS A 106 6.31 4.30 -21.45
N ASP A 107 5.04 3.89 -21.55
CA ASP A 107 4.60 2.64 -22.17
C ASP A 107 5.06 1.36 -21.44
N SER A 108 5.95 1.44 -20.44
CA SER A 108 6.44 0.26 -19.73
C SER A 108 5.44 -0.20 -18.69
N ILE A 109 5.16 -1.51 -18.69
CA ILE A 109 4.32 -2.21 -17.72
C ILE A 109 4.99 -3.51 -17.25
N MET A 110 4.52 -4.05 -16.13
CA MET A 110 4.94 -5.35 -15.62
C MET A 110 3.95 -6.43 -16.04
N THR A 111 4.48 -7.58 -16.43
CA THR A 111 3.72 -8.74 -16.87
C THR A 111 4.19 -10.01 -16.17
N TYR A 112 3.30 -10.97 -16.04
CA TYR A 112 3.61 -12.33 -15.63
C TYR A 112 2.92 -13.27 -16.60
N LYS A 113 3.68 -14.18 -17.23
CA LYS A 113 3.19 -15.03 -18.33
C LYS A 113 2.48 -14.23 -19.45
N GLY A 114 3.03 -13.06 -19.79
CA GLY A 114 2.52 -12.19 -20.85
C GLY A 114 1.27 -11.38 -20.52
N GLN A 115 0.71 -11.50 -19.31
CA GLN A 115 -0.45 -10.75 -18.85
C GLN A 115 -0.05 -9.68 -17.82
N PRO A 116 -0.67 -8.48 -17.82
CA PRO A 116 -0.46 -7.48 -16.77
C PRO A 116 -0.67 -8.04 -15.37
N ILE A 117 0.24 -7.70 -14.45
CA ILE A 117 0.14 -8.14 -13.06
C ILE A 117 -0.81 -7.26 -12.24
N THR A 118 -1.26 -7.75 -11.09
CA THR A 118 -1.73 -6.88 -10.00
C THR A 118 -0.51 -6.20 -9.37
N ALA A 119 -0.26 -4.93 -9.74
CA ALA A 119 0.91 -4.16 -9.29
C ALA A 119 0.62 -3.39 -7.98
N SER A 120 0.36 -4.12 -6.90
CA SER A 120 0.08 -3.51 -5.60
C SER A 120 1.31 -2.89 -4.96
N PHE A 121 1.13 -1.76 -4.31
CA PHE A 121 2.19 -1.06 -3.58
C PHE A 121 1.63 -0.45 -2.29
N PHE A 122 2.51 -0.15 -1.36
CA PHE A 122 2.16 0.43 -0.07
C PHE A 122 3.31 1.31 0.44
N SER A 123 3.05 2.10 1.48
CA SER A 123 4.02 3.10 1.94
C SER A 123 5.31 2.50 2.48
N THR A 124 5.22 1.75 3.58
CA THR A 124 6.40 1.36 4.37
C THR A 124 6.25 -0.06 4.89
N SER A 125 7.28 -0.89 4.71
CA SER A 125 7.33 -2.27 5.23
C SER A 125 7.74 -2.28 6.71
N ASN A 126 7.62 -3.43 7.36
CA ASN A 126 8.20 -3.69 8.67
C ASN A 126 9.62 -4.30 8.56
N GLY A 127 10.23 -4.24 7.38
CA GLY A 127 11.44 -4.98 7.00
C GLY A 127 11.18 -6.10 5.99
N TYR A 128 9.92 -6.50 5.79
CA TYR A 128 9.50 -7.50 4.81
C TYR A 128 8.15 -7.14 4.17
N THR A 129 7.95 -7.58 2.94
CA THR A 129 6.62 -7.57 2.29
C THR A 129 5.81 -8.82 2.69
N GLU A 130 4.53 -8.85 2.37
CA GLU A 130 3.63 -9.98 2.61
C GLU A 130 3.39 -10.81 1.35
N ASN A 131 3.16 -12.10 1.57
CA ASN A 131 2.49 -12.94 0.58
C ASN A 131 1.04 -12.47 0.41
N SER A 132 0.53 -12.48 -0.83
CA SER A 132 -0.81 -11.97 -1.09
C SER A 132 -1.90 -12.66 -0.27
N GLU A 133 -1.84 -13.98 -0.08
CA GLU A 133 -2.81 -14.79 0.67
C GLU A 133 -2.95 -14.42 2.15
N GLU A 134 -1.97 -13.73 2.72
CA GLU A 134 -2.04 -13.23 4.09
C GLU A 134 -2.86 -11.94 4.21
N VAL A 135 -3.24 -11.33 3.08
CA VAL A 135 -4.01 -10.07 3.00
C VAL A 135 -5.25 -10.22 2.10
N TRP A 136 -5.10 -10.86 0.95
CA TRP A 136 -6.13 -11.15 -0.05
C TRP A 136 -6.16 -12.67 -0.22
N GLN A 137 -7.27 -13.33 0.07
CA GLN A 137 -7.44 -14.80 0.21
C GLN A 137 -6.72 -15.68 -0.84
N GLU A 138 -6.42 -15.14 -2.02
CA GLU A 138 -5.79 -15.82 -3.14
C GLU A 138 -4.25 -15.66 -3.16
N ALA A 139 -3.56 -16.77 -3.39
CA ALA A 139 -2.13 -16.78 -3.63
C ALA A 139 -1.80 -16.30 -5.06
N VAL A 140 -1.00 -15.23 -5.16
CA VAL A 140 -0.59 -14.60 -6.41
C VAL A 140 0.92 -14.80 -6.62
N PRO A 141 1.36 -15.54 -7.67
CA PRO A 141 2.74 -16.00 -7.79
C PRO A 141 3.85 -14.93 -7.77
N TYR A 142 3.53 -13.70 -8.19
CA TYR A 142 4.46 -12.58 -8.23
C TYR A 142 4.34 -11.64 -7.03
N LEU A 143 3.40 -11.86 -6.10
CA LEU A 143 3.23 -11.08 -4.87
C LEU A 143 3.63 -11.93 -3.67
N ARG A 144 4.95 -12.13 -3.52
CA ARG A 144 5.55 -12.96 -2.47
C ARG A 144 6.31 -12.09 -1.48
N SER A 145 6.48 -12.61 -0.26
CA SER A 145 7.29 -11.95 0.76
C SER A 145 8.75 -11.85 0.31
N VAL A 146 9.29 -10.63 0.34
CA VAL A 146 10.70 -10.33 0.10
C VAL A 146 11.21 -9.37 1.17
N ALA A 147 12.52 -9.42 1.42
CA ALA A 147 13.15 -8.50 2.35
C ALA A 147 13.09 -7.06 1.82
N SER A 148 12.84 -6.11 2.71
CA SER A 148 12.82 -4.67 2.42
C SER A 148 13.51 -3.93 3.57
N PRO A 149 14.84 -4.11 3.73
CA PRO A 149 15.59 -3.62 4.88
C PRO A 149 15.77 -2.08 4.88
N TRP A 150 15.49 -1.41 3.77
CA TRP A 150 15.71 0.03 3.63
C TRP A 150 14.67 0.86 4.39
N ASP A 151 13.43 0.37 4.49
CA ASP A 151 12.31 1.07 5.13
C ASP A 151 12.65 1.54 6.55
N ALA A 152 13.23 0.65 7.35
CA ALA A 152 13.60 0.93 8.74
C ALA A 152 14.63 2.05 8.89
N LYS A 153 15.40 2.33 7.83
CA LYS A 153 16.49 3.33 7.84
C LYS A 153 16.02 4.70 7.39
N ILE A 154 15.08 4.77 6.46
CA ILE A 154 14.77 6.03 5.74
C ILE A 154 13.32 6.47 5.85
N ALA A 155 12.39 5.59 6.21
CA ALA A 155 10.97 5.96 6.24
C ALA A 155 10.63 6.81 7.49
N PRO A 156 10.15 8.05 7.32
CA PRO A 156 9.59 8.83 8.41
C PRO A 156 8.34 8.11 8.91
N GLY A 157 8.21 7.96 10.22
CA GLY A 157 7.08 7.24 10.80
C GLY A 157 7.12 5.72 10.58
N PHE A 158 8.31 5.13 10.37
CA PHE A 158 8.50 3.67 10.39
C PHE A 158 7.87 3.01 11.63
N GLN A 159 7.84 3.72 12.76
CA GLN A 159 7.04 3.37 13.92
C GLN A 159 6.10 4.52 14.28
N GLU A 160 4.86 4.19 14.60
CA GLU A 160 3.84 5.15 15.05
C GLU A 160 3.07 4.57 16.23
N SER A 161 2.81 5.39 17.25
CA SER A 161 2.03 4.97 18.42
C SER A 161 0.67 5.64 18.48
N VAL A 162 -0.36 4.86 18.79
CA VAL A 162 -1.67 5.37 19.19
C VAL A 162 -1.94 4.95 20.63
N THR A 163 -2.50 5.85 21.42
CA THR A 163 -2.89 5.58 22.82
C THR A 163 -4.40 5.72 22.93
N MET A 164 -5.03 4.74 23.59
CA MET A 164 -6.46 4.76 23.87
C MET A 164 -6.74 4.17 25.25
N THR A 165 -7.93 4.44 25.78
CA THR A 165 -8.35 3.81 27.04
C THR A 165 -8.60 2.31 26.83
N ARG A 166 -8.47 1.51 27.89
CA ARG A 166 -8.81 0.07 27.84
C ARG A 166 -10.27 -0.14 27.45
N VAL A 167 -11.17 0.72 27.91
CA VAL A 167 -12.60 0.66 27.56
C VAL A 167 -12.81 0.90 26.07
N GLU A 168 -12.16 1.92 25.50
CA GLU A 168 -12.22 2.19 24.06
C GLU A 168 -11.66 1.03 23.23
N PHE A 169 -10.49 0.50 23.62
CA PHE A 169 -9.88 -0.67 22.98
C PHE A 169 -10.83 -1.87 22.97
N MET A 170 -11.43 -2.18 24.12
CA MET A 170 -12.37 -3.30 24.25
C MET A 170 -13.65 -3.09 23.44
N ASN A 171 -14.19 -1.86 23.44
CA ASN A 171 -15.39 -1.51 22.68
C ASN A 171 -15.15 -1.62 21.17
N LYS A 172 -14.03 -1.10 20.66
CA LYS A 172 -13.67 -1.18 19.23
C LYS A 172 -13.52 -2.63 18.76
N LEU A 173 -12.99 -3.51 19.61
CA LEU A 173 -12.84 -4.94 19.31
C LEU A 173 -14.07 -5.77 19.68
N ASN A 174 -15.09 -5.15 20.27
CA ASN A 174 -16.27 -5.83 20.81
C ASN A 174 -15.87 -7.03 21.72
N VAL A 175 -14.90 -6.83 22.61
CA VAL A 175 -14.45 -7.83 23.59
C VAL A 175 -14.92 -7.43 24.99
N ILE A 176 -15.25 -8.42 25.80
CA ILE A 176 -15.67 -8.21 27.20
C ILE A 176 -14.42 -8.32 28.08
N PRO A 177 -14.26 -7.50 29.14
CA PRO A 177 -13.19 -7.71 30.10
C PRO A 177 -13.30 -9.12 30.71
N ASP A 178 -12.19 -9.85 30.74
CA ASP A 178 -12.14 -11.11 31.47
C ASP A 178 -12.46 -10.83 32.95
N PRO A 179 -13.33 -11.61 33.60
CA PRO A 179 -13.50 -11.52 35.04
C PRO A 179 -12.14 -11.80 35.69
N VAL A 180 -11.59 -10.79 36.37
CA VAL A 180 -10.28 -10.90 37.04
C VAL A 180 -10.37 -11.99 38.09
N PRO A 181 -9.66 -13.12 37.97
CA PRO A 181 -9.69 -14.15 38.99
C PRO A 181 -9.06 -13.58 40.26
N VAL A 182 -9.81 -13.58 41.36
CA VAL A 182 -9.29 -13.29 42.72
C VAL A 182 -8.53 -14.54 43.20
N SER A 183 -7.45 -14.91 42.52
CA SER A 183 -6.59 -16.02 42.93
C SER A 183 -5.14 -15.59 42.88
N THR A 184 -4.48 -15.71 44.04
CA THR A 184 -3.12 -15.25 44.34
C THR A 184 -2.01 -16.08 43.67
N ASN A 185 -2.35 -16.93 42.70
CA ASN A 185 -1.39 -17.75 41.97
C ASN A 185 -1.42 -17.41 40.47
N ASN A 186 -0.51 -16.53 40.04
CA ASN A 186 -0.34 -16.10 38.65
C ASN A 186 0.17 -17.21 37.69
N ALA A 187 0.27 -18.45 38.15
CA ALA A 187 0.67 -19.59 37.33
C ALA A 187 -0.54 -20.12 36.56
N GLY A 188 -0.79 -19.59 35.36
CA GLY A 188 -1.81 -20.10 34.43
C GLY A 188 -2.81 -19.09 33.88
N VAL A 189 -2.74 -17.81 34.31
CA VAL A 189 -3.57 -16.76 33.72
C VAL A 189 -3.00 -16.40 32.35
N LYS A 190 -3.73 -16.73 31.28
CA LYS A 190 -3.35 -16.32 29.93
C LYS A 190 -3.36 -14.79 29.83
N PRO A 191 -2.40 -14.17 29.13
CA PRO A 191 -2.42 -12.73 28.95
C PRO A 191 -3.68 -12.34 28.16
N PHE A 192 -4.29 -11.20 28.52
CA PHE A 192 -5.49 -10.70 27.85
C PHE A 192 -5.25 -10.45 26.36
N ILE A 193 -4.02 -10.12 25.96
CA ILE A 193 -3.60 -9.96 24.58
C ILE A 193 -2.41 -10.91 24.34
N GLU A 194 -2.51 -11.74 23.31
CA GLU A 194 -1.47 -12.74 22.98
C GLU A 194 -1.35 -12.89 21.47
N VAL A 195 -0.16 -12.62 20.91
CA VAL A 195 0.13 -12.97 19.51
C VAL A 195 0.26 -14.49 19.41
N ILE A 196 -0.58 -15.11 18.60
CA ILE A 196 -0.61 -16.56 18.40
C ILE A 196 0.38 -16.96 17.30
N SER A 197 0.37 -16.23 16.19
CA SER A 197 1.19 -16.54 15.02
C SER A 197 1.54 -15.28 14.23
N LYS A 198 2.61 -15.38 13.44
CA LYS A 198 3.05 -14.33 12.51
C LYS A 198 3.13 -14.88 11.09
N THR A 199 2.99 -13.99 10.12
CA THR A 199 3.19 -14.28 8.70
C THR A 199 4.69 -14.42 8.39
N GLU A 200 5.03 -14.87 7.19
CA GLU A 200 6.42 -14.85 6.68
C GLU A 200 6.99 -13.43 6.64
N GLY A 201 6.16 -12.44 6.32
CA GLY A 201 6.51 -11.01 6.35
C GLY A 201 6.56 -10.41 7.76
N ASN A 202 6.52 -11.24 8.81
CA ASN A 202 6.60 -10.86 10.23
C ASN A 202 5.43 -10.00 10.76
N ARG A 203 4.32 -9.86 10.02
CA ARG A 203 3.09 -9.25 10.55
C ARG A 203 2.32 -10.23 11.42
N ILE A 204 1.46 -9.72 12.29
CA ILE A 204 0.60 -10.55 13.14
C ILE A 204 -0.42 -11.25 12.23
N LYS A 205 -0.39 -12.59 12.21
CA LYS A 205 -1.35 -13.41 11.47
C LYS A 205 -2.59 -13.63 12.33
N GLU A 206 -2.40 -14.12 13.55
CA GLU A 206 -3.46 -14.34 14.53
C GLU A 206 -3.08 -13.76 15.89
N ILE A 207 -4.05 -13.12 16.54
CA ILE A 207 -3.92 -12.55 17.88
C ILE A 207 -5.18 -12.82 18.70
N ARG A 208 -4.96 -13.26 19.94
CA ARG A 208 -6.01 -13.41 20.94
C ARG A 208 -6.19 -12.10 21.68
N VAL A 209 -7.43 -11.66 21.81
CA VAL A 209 -7.83 -10.57 22.72
C VAL A 209 -9.03 -11.05 23.54
N GLY A 210 -8.81 -11.28 24.84
CA GLY A 210 -9.76 -11.96 25.72
C GLY A 210 -10.10 -13.35 25.19
N SER A 211 -11.40 -13.62 24.98
CA SER A 211 -11.90 -14.89 24.44
C SER A 211 -11.93 -14.97 22.91
N LYS A 212 -11.65 -13.87 22.20
CA LYS A 212 -11.72 -13.80 20.73
C LYS A 212 -10.35 -13.95 20.09
N ILE A 213 -10.34 -14.52 18.89
CA ILE A 213 -9.19 -14.55 17.99
C ILE A 213 -9.51 -13.62 16.82
N PHE A 214 -8.54 -12.78 16.47
CA PHE A 214 -8.58 -11.83 15.38
C PHE A 214 -7.42 -12.10 14.43
N SER A 215 -7.59 -11.73 13.16
CA SER A 215 -6.44 -11.50 12.30
C SER A 215 -5.73 -10.20 12.69
N GLY A 216 -4.46 -10.05 12.33
CA GLY A 216 -3.78 -8.76 12.49
C GLY A 216 -4.43 -7.64 11.66
N GLN A 217 -5.04 -7.97 10.51
CA GLN A 217 -5.78 -7.00 9.69
C GLN A 217 -7.06 -6.55 10.39
N ASP A 218 -7.79 -7.45 11.06
CA ASP A 218 -9.00 -7.09 11.82
C ASP A 218 -8.65 -6.06 12.89
N ILE A 219 -7.57 -6.29 13.64
CA ILE A 219 -7.10 -5.34 14.67
C ILE A 219 -6.71 -4.01 14.03
N ARG A 220 -6.00 -4.04 12.90
CA ARG A 220 -5.59 -2.83 12.17
C ARG A 220 -6.80 -2.00 11.77
N GLU A 221 -7.81 -2.61 11.16
CA GLU A 221 -9.01 -1.94 10.67
C GLU A 221 -9.87 -1.40 11.82
N LEU A 222 -10.16 -2.25 12.82
CA LEU A 222 -11.03 -1.88 13.96
C LEU A 222 -10.42 -0.78 14.84
N LEU A 223 -9.08 -0.72 14.92
CA LEU A 223 -8.38 0.27 15.75
C LEU A 223 -7.82 1.45 14.95
N GLY A 224 -7.91 1.44 13.61
CA GLY A 224 -7.37 2.49 12.75
C GLY A 224 -5.83 2.55 12.76
N LEU A 225 -5.17 1.40 12.80
CA LEU A 225 -3.70 1.31 12.84
C LEU A 225 -3.08 1.44 11.44
N ARG A 226 -1.83 1.89 11.39
CA ARG A 226 -1.05 1.99 10.13
C ARG A 226 -0.77 0.63 9.51
N SER A 227 -0.52 -0.40 10.30
CA SER A 227 -0.20 -1.75 9.83
C SER A 227 -0.71 -2.82 10.80
N SER A 228 -0.61 -4.09 10.39
CA SER A 228 -0.88 -5.27 11.22
C SER A 228 0.38 -5.85 11.88
N GLU A 229 1.51 -5.13 11.86
CA GLU A 229 2.63 -5.41 12.77
C GLU A 229 2.65 -4.34 13.86
N PHE A 230 2.49 -4.76 15.11
CA PHE A 230 2.48 -3.84 16.23
C PHE A 230 2.92 -4.51 17.53
N LYS A 231 3.36 -3.66 18.47
CA LYS A 231 3.60 -3.99 19.87
C LYS A 231 2.66 -3.17 20.73
N TRP A 232 2.42 -3.59 21.97
CA TRP A 232 1.60 -2.82 22.90
C TRP A 232 2.23 -2.76 24.29
N SER A 233 1.86 -1.72 25.02
CA SER A 233 2.14 -1.55 26.44
C SER A 233 0.91 -1.00 27.15
N THR A 234 0.76 -1.33 28.43
CA THR A 234 -0.38 -0.85 29.24
C THR A 234 0.13 -0.05 30.43
N LYS A 235 -0.45 1.13 30.65
CA LYS A 235 -0.16 1.99 31.80
C LYS A 235 -1.47 2.46 32.42
N GLY A 236 -1.77 1.98 33.64
CA GLY A 236 -3.05 2.27 34.29
C GLY A 236 -4.22 1.80 33.43
N ASN A 237 -5.09 2.74 33.04
CA ASN A 237 -6.26 2.47 32.19
C ASN A 237 -6.02 2.72 30.69
N GLU A 238 -4.77 2.92 30.28
CA GLU A 238 -4.41 3.17 28.88
C GLU A 238 -3.65 1.99 28.28
N ILE A 239 -3.87 1.79 26.98
CA ILE A 239 -3.07 0.93 26.12
C ILE A 239 -2.45 1.80 25.03
N THR A 240 -1.13 1.68 24.88
CA THR A 240 -0.38 2.29 23.78
C THR A 240 0.02 1.18 22.82
N ILE A 241 -0.38 1.32 21.55
CA ILE A 241 -0.07 0.39 20.46
C ILE A 241 0.92 1.08 19.53
N THR A 242 2.11 0.51 19.39
CA THR A 242 3.16 0.97 18.49
C THR A 242 3.21 0.08 17.25
N THR A 243 2.74 0.61 16.13
CA THR A 243 2.79 -0.02 14.81
C THR A 243 4.16 0.08 14.18
N ILE A 244 4.50 -0.86 13.29
CA ILE A 244 5.73 -0.88 12.50
C ILE A 244 5.36 -0.99 11.01
N GLY A 245 5.85 -0.07 10.20
CA GLY A 245 5.46 0.09 8.80
C GLY A 245 4.08 0.72 8.62
N TYR A 246 3.70 0.96 7.37
CA TYR A 246 2.45 1.60 6.99
C TYR A 246 1.89 1.02 5.68
N GLY A 247 0.68 0.48 5.75
CA GLY A 247 -0.04 -0.10 4.63
C GLY A 247 -0.15 -1.63 4.72
N HIS A 248 -0.77 -2.22 3.70
CA HIS A 248 -1.13 -3.63 3.69
C HIS A 248 0.07 -4.58 3.55
N GLY A 249 1.19 -4.13 3.00
CA GLY A 249 2.45 -4.88 2.97
C GLY A 249 2.71 -5.72 1.73
N VAL A 250 1.79 -5.79 0.77
CA VAL A 250 1.89 -6.69 -0.39
C VAL A 250 2.45 -5.94 -1.61
N GLY A 251 3.40 -6.54 -2.32
CA GLY A 251 4.02 -5.96 -3.50
C GLY A 251 5.11 -4.93 -3.15
N MET A 252 5.12 -3.78 -3.83
CA MET A 252 6.22 -2.81 -3.69
C MET A 252 6.08 -1.88 -2.49
N SER A 253 7.10 -1.84 -1.63
CA SER A 253 7.23 -0.75 -0.65
C SER A 253 7.74 0.53 -1.34
N GLN A 254 7.04 1.66 -1.16
CA GLN A 254 7.43 2.96 -1.71
C GLN A 254 8.75 3.44 -1.09
N TRP A 255 8.86 3.41 0.24
CA TRP A 255 10.10 3.78 0.93
C TRP A 255 11.21 2.76 0.66
N GLY A 256 10.88 1.48 0.58
CA GLY A 256 11.84 0.45 0.18
C GLY A 256 12.40 0.69 -1.23
N ALA A 257 11.55 1.06 -2.20
CA ALA A 257 11.96 1.44 -3.55
C ALA A 257 12.86 2.69 -3.55
N ASN A 258 12.58 3.69 -2.71
CA ASN A 258 13.43 4.86 -2.57
C ASN A 258 14.81 4.49 -2.00
N GLY A 259 14.86 3.61 -1.01
CA GLY A 259 16.12 3.14 -0.43
C GLY A 259 16.98 2.39 -1.43
N MET A 260 16.37 1.53 -2.25
CA MET A 260 17.04 0.90 -3.38
C MET A 260 17.54 1.95 -4.40
N ALA A 261 16.72 2.95 -4.76
CA ALA A 261 17.15 4.01 -5.67
C ALA A 261 18.35 4.80 -5.13
N MET A 262 18.40 5.06 -3.81
CA MET A 262 19.55 5.71 -3.14
C MET A 262 20.82 4.85 -3.17
N GLU A 263 20.69 3.53 -3.25
CA GLU A 263 21.80 2.59 -3.43
C GLU A 263 22.18 2.37 -4.91
N GLY A 264 21.53 3.06 -5.85
CA GLY A 264 21.85 3.05 -7.27
C GLY A 264 21.12 1.98 -8.10
N TYR A 265 20.13 1.29 -7.53
CA TYR A 265 19.31 0.34 -8.28
C TYR A 265 18.41 1.06 -9.29
N THR A 266 18.28 0.49 -10.48
CA THR A 266 17.36 0.95 -11.52
C THR A 266 15.91 0.60 -11.18
N ALA A 267 14.96 1.30 -11.78
CA ALA A 267 13.53 1.01 -11.65
C ALA A 267 13.20 -0.45 -11.98
N THR A 268 13.86 -1.05 -12.96
CA THR A 268 13.61 -2.45 -13.33
C THR A 268 14.11 -3.45 -12.30
N GLU A 269 15.21 -3.16 -11.62
CA GLU A 269 15.74 -3.99 -10.54
C GLU A 269 14.87 -3.87 -9.28
N ILE A 270 14.43 -2.65 -8.96
CA ILE A 270 13.46 -2.39 -7.89
C ILE A 270 12.19 -3.22 -8.12
N LEU A 271 11.61 -3.16 -9.31
CA LEU A 271 10.36 -3.89 -9.59
C LEU A 271 10.57 -5.41 -9.60
N LYS A 272 11.69 -5.92 -10.13
CA LYS A 272 11.99 -7.36 -10.07
C LYS A 272 12.24 -7.87 -8.66
N HIS A 273 12.71 -7.01 -7.76
CA HIS A 273 12.85 -7.33 -6.34
C HIS A 273 11.48 -7.52 -5.68
N TYR A 274 10.56 -6.57 -5.84
CA TYR A 274 9.25 -6.62 -5.19
C TYR A 274 8.22 -7.54 -5.85
N TYR A 275 8.36 -7.79 -7.15
CA TYR A 275 7.42 -8.62 -7.90
C TYR A 275 8.13 -9.84 -8.49
N THR A 276 7.90 -11.01 -7.91
CA THR A 276 8.67 -12.23 -8.23
C THR A 276 8.37 -12.75 -9.64
N GLY A 277 9.42 -12.95 -10.44
CA GLY A 277 9.31 -13.61 -11.74
C GLY A 277 8.59 -12.78 -12.82
N ILE A 278 8.44 -11.47 -12.62
CA ILE A 278 7.86 -10.59 -13.64
C ILE A 278 8.78 -10.41 -14.85
N SER A 279 8.16 -10.01 -15.95
CA SER A 279 8.81 -9.46 -17.14
C SER A 279 8.23 -8.08 -17.44
N PHE A 280 8.84 -7.36 -18.38
CA PHE A 280 8.34 -6.07 -18.83
C PHE A 280 7.68 -6.19 -20.21
N GLY A 281 6.60 -5.45 -20.40
CA GLY A 281 5.87 -5.36 -21.67
C GLY A 281 5.49 -3.93 -21.97
N ARG A 282 4.72 -3.74 -23.04
CA ARG A 282 4.24 -2.42 -23.47
C ARG A 282 2.74 -2.28 -23.27
N ALA A 283 2.31 -1.15 -22.69
CA ALA A 283 0.89 -0.83 -22.53
C ALA A 283 0.19 -0.75 -23.89
N SER A 284 0.85 -0.17 -24.87
CA SER A 284 0.36 -0.02 -26.23
C SER A 284 0.05 -1.36 -26.92
N GLU A 285 0.83 -2.40 -26.66
CA GLU A 285 0.61 -3.74 -27.22
C GLU A 285 -0.65 -4.43 -26.66
N LEU A 286 -1.11 -4.03 -25.48
CA LEU A 286 -2.29 -4.63 -24.84
C LEU A 286 -3.55 -3.82 -25.06
N LEU A 287 -3.45 -2.49 -25.04
CA LEU A 287 -4.62 -1.61 -25.20
C LEU A 287 -5.01 -1.40 -26.68
N TYR A 288 -4.09 -1.61 -27.62
CA TYR A 288 -4.34 -1.35 -29.05
C TYR A 288 -4.29 -2.60 -29.93
N LYS A 289 -4.27 -3.79 -29.34
CA LYS A 289 -4.20 -5.08 -30.06
C LYS A 289 -5.45 -5.38 -30.92
N GLU A 290 -6.55 -4.65 -30.76
CA GLU A 290 -7.80 -4.83 -31.50
C GLU A 290 -7.99 -3.88 -32.71
N LYS A 291 -6.92 -3.20 -33.19
CA LYS A 291 -7.03 -2.28 -34.36
C LYS A 291 -6.21 -2.69 -35.59
N SER A 292 -5.76 -3.93 -35.67
CA SER A 292 -4.99 -4.46 -36.82
C SER A 292 -5.55 -5.79 -37.30
#